data_AF-A0A3A0A007-F1
#
_entry.id   AF-A0A3A0A007-F1
#
_cell.length_a   1.000
_cell.length_b   1.000
_cell.length_c   1.000
_cell.angle_alpha   90.00
_cell.angle_beta   90.00
_cell.angle_gamma   90.00
#
_symmetry.space_group_name_H-M   'P 1'
#
loop_
_entity.id
_entity.type
_entity.pdbx_description
1 polymer ?
#
loop_
_entity_poly.entity_id
_entity_poly.type
_entity_poly.pdbx_seq_one_letter_code
_entity_poly.pdbx_strand_id
1 'polypeptide(L)'
;MQRVNAQGEPLDDYAVATARRILNGDILPSLLVGGYFTPHTVLVPRRVLDQVGLYDETLGGTADTELWMRIVCENFSARFIPEKLAYYRIHDTNMSADTAHMLETQQRALDAIVTRYPHRVASALHELICEHQRVDRDSAWAREMIAAQQREIDALRRALNTRGVRLARARGGKMVAA
;
A
#
# COMPACT_ATOMS: atom_id res chain seq x y z
N MET A 1 -7.25 -10.05 7.03
CA MET A 1 -8.63 -9.86 7.52
C MET A 1 -9.56 -9.47 6.38
N GLN A 2 -10.85 -9.77 6.49
CA GLN A 2 -11.92 -9.19 5.68
C GLN A 2 -12.54 -8.05 6.49
N ARG A 3 -12.51 -6.82 5.96
CA ARG A 3 -13.26 -5.71 6.57
C ARG A 3 -14.74 -5.85 6.22
N VAL A 4 -15.62 -5.55 7.17
CA VAL A 4 -17.06 -5.58 6.95
C VAL A 4 -17.70 -4.31 7.52
N ASN A 5 -18.79 -3.85 6.91
CA ASN A 5 -19.56 -2.74 7.46
C ASN A 5 -20.29 -3.14 8.76
N ALA A 6 -21.05 -2.22 9.34
CA ALA A 6 -21.79 -2.46 10.58
C ALA A 6 -22.79 -3.62 10.47
N GLN A 7 -23.29 -3.91 9.26
CA GLN A 7 -24.23 -4.98 8.93
C GLN A 7 -23.53 -6.32 8.65
N GLY A 8 -22.19 -6.34 8.57
CA GLY A 8 -21.41 -7.54 8.28
C GLY A 8 -21.17 -7.80 6.79
N GLU A 9 -21.52 -6.86 5.92
CA GLU A 9 -21.29 -6.97 4.48
C GLU A 9 -19.82 -6.71 4.15
N PRO A 10 -19.19 -7.51 3.28
CA PRO A 10 -17.79 -7.34 2.90
C PRO A 10 -17.49 -5.97 2.27
N LEU A 11 -16.39 -5.37 2.73
CA LEU A 11 -15.77 -4.19 2.12
C LEU A 11 -14.49 -4.62 1.39
N ASP A 12 -14.34 -4.24 0.12
CA ASP A 12 -13.14 -4.50 -0.69
C ASP A 12 -12.28 -3.24 -0.84
N ASP A 13 -11.95 -2.63 0.30
CA ASP A 13 -11.26 -1.35 0.38
C ASP A 13 -9.78 -1.48 0.81
N TYR A 14 -9.37 -2.64 1.32
CA TYR A 14 -8.04 -2.84 1.86
C TYR A 14 -7.64 -4.33 1.97
N ALA A 15 -6.42 -4.64 1.55
CA ALA A 15 -5.76 -5.90 1.84
C ALA A 15 -4.25 -5.69 2.00
N VAL A 16 -3.65 -6.23 3.06
CA VAL A 16 -2.20 -6.14 3.31
C VAL A 16 -1.40 -6.68 2.13
N ALA A 17 -1.87 -7.80 1.56
CA ALA A 17 -1.23 -8.48 0.43
C ALA A 17 -1.06 -7.59 -0.81
N THR A 18 -1.93 -6.59 -1.00
CA THR A 18 -1.84 -5.65 -2.12
C THR A 18 -1.27 -4.30 -1.69
N ALA A 19 -1.51 -3.90 -0.45
CA ALA A 19 -1.06 -2.62 0.08
C ALA A 19 0.44 -2.61 0.40
N ARG A 20 1.09 -3.77 0.55
CA ARG A 20 2.46 -3.88 1.07
C ARG A 20 3.30 -4.87 0.28
N ARG A 21 4.57 -4.50 0.09
CA ARG A 21 5.53 -5.28 -0.70
C ARG A 21 6.27 -6.31 0.14
N ILE A 22 6.60 -5.97 1.38
CA ILE A 22 7.36 -6.85 2.29
C ILE A 22 6.39 -7.50 3.27
N LEU A 23 6.03 -8.74 2.99
CA LEU A 23 5.03 -9.48 3.78
C LEU A 23 5.65 -10.49 4.75
N ASN A 24 6.92 -10.87 4.56
CA ASN A 24 7.60 -11.92 5.31
C ASN A 24 9.01 -11.47 5.71
N GLY A 25 9.58 -12.12 6.73
CA GLY A 25 10.93 -11.80 7.20
C GLY A 25 10.95 -10.54 8.06
N ASP A 26 11.88 -9.64 7.76
CA ASP A 26 11.91 -8.31 8.37
C ASP A 26 10.85 -7.42 7.73
N ILE A 27 9.73 -7.26 8.44
CA ILE A 27 8.61 -6.41 7.99
C ILE A 27 8.64 -5.02 8.61
N LEU A 28 9.74 -4.61 9.26
CA LEU A 28 9.84 -3.29 9.90
C LEU A 28 9.59 -2.12 8.93
N PRO A 29 10.17 -2.09 7.70
CA PRO A 29 9.87 -1.02 6.73
C PRO A 29 8.37 -0.87 6.48
N SER A 30 7.70 -2.01 6.42
CA SER A 30 6.29 -2.12 6.14
C SER A 30 5.40 -1.68 7.32
N LEU A 31 5.80 -1.98 8.56
CA LEU A 31 5.16 -1.49 9.78
C LEU A 31 5.31 0.03 9.95
N LEU A 32 6.46 0.61 9.58
CA LEU A 32 6.71 2.06 9.65
C LEU A 32 5.77 2.88 8.76
N VAL A 33 5.30 2.32 7.65
CA VAL A 33 4.29 2.96 6.78
C VAL A 33 2.89 3.00 7.44
N GLY A 34 2.65 2.18 8.48
CA GLY A 34 1.40 2.11 9.23
C GLY A 34 0.34 1.23 8.57
N GLY A 35 -0.90 1.27 9.09
CA GLY A 35 -2.10 0.68 8.48
C GLY A 35 -1.98 -0.81 8.14
N TYR A 36 -1.37 -1.62 9.01
CA TYR A 36 -0.88 -2.96 8.65
C TYR A 36 -1.93 -4.06 8.87
N PHE A 37 -2.19 -4.53 10.08
CA PHE A 37 -3.24 -5.50 10.36
C PHE A 37 -3.71 -5.37 11.80
N THR A 38 -4.93 -5.83 12.08
CA THR A 38 -5.52 -5.80 13.41
C THR A 38 -4.91 -6.86 14.33
N PRO A 39 -4.92 -6.64 15.66
CA PRO A 39 -4.23 -7.53 16.60
C PRO A 39 -4.81 -8.95 16.62
N HIS A 40 -6.09 -9.11 16.30
CA HIS A 40 -6.76 -10.42 16.23
C HIS A 40 -6.34 -11.30 15.03
N THR A 41 -5.46 -10.80 14.15
CA THR A 41 -4.90 -11.60 13.04
C THR A 41 -3.45 -12.01 13.25
N VAL A 42 -2.88 -11.72 14.42
CA VAL A 42 -1.48 -12.00 14.72
C VAL A 42 -1.38 -13.09 15.78
N LEU A 43 -0.51 -14.07 15.53
CA LEU A 43 -0.11 -15.06 16.52
C LEU A 43 1.37 -14.89 16.83
N VAL A 44 1.70 -14.76 18.11
CA VAL A 44 3.07 -14.62 18.59
C VAL A 44 3.40 -15.76 19.55
N PRO A 45 4.52 -16.49 19.35
CA PRO A 45 4.96 -17.50 20.31
C PRO A 45 5.21 -16.86 21.68
N ARG A 46 4.75 -17.51 22.75
CA ARG A 46 4.92 -17.01 24.12
C ARG A 46 6.37 -16.61 24.44
N ARG A 47 7.35 -17.43 24.04
CA ARG A 47 8.79 -17.15 24.23
C ARG A 47 9.25 -15.81 23.67
N VAL A 48 8.58 -15.29 22.63
CA VAL A 48 8.89 -13.98 22.05
C VAL A 48 8.38 -12.89 22.98
N LEU A 49 7.15 -13.01 23.48
CA LEU A 49 6.58 -12.06 24.45
C LEU A 49 7.35 -12.05 25.77
N ASP A 50 7.81 -13.23 26.25
CA ASP A 50 8.62 -13.35 27.45
C ASP A 50 9.97 -12.59 27.30
N GLN A 51 10.52 -12.52 26.08
CA GLN A 51 11.77 -11.81 25.79
C GLN A 51 11.55 -10.31 25.55
N VAL A 52 10.59 -9.97 24.70
CA VAL A 52 10.43 -8.59 24.23
C VAL A 52 9.61 -7.74 25.19
N GLY A 53 8.74 -8.36 26.00
CA GLY A 53 7.74 -7.74 26.86
C GLY A 53 6.34 -7.71 26.25
N LEU A 54 5.37 -7.24 27.02
CA LEU A 54 3.97 -7.09 26.62
C LEU A 54 3.69 -5.70 26.03
N TYR A 55 2.42 -5.36 25.82
CA TYR A 55 1.98 -4.04 25.38
C TYR A 55 2.42 -2.94 26.35
N ASP A 56 2.77 -1.79 25.79
CA ASP A 56 2.86 -0.55 26.57
C ASP A 56 1.44 0.03 26.73
N GLU A 57 0.88 -0.13 27.93
CA GLU A 57 -0.47 0.31 28.26
C GLU A 57 -0.64 1.84 28.18
N THR A 58 0.45 2.60 28.12
CA THR A 58 0.40 4.06 28.00
C THR A 58 0.10 4.54 26.57
N LEU A 59 0.24 3.67 25.55
CA LEU A 59 0.11 4.04 24.13
C LEU A 59 -1.32 3.96 23.58
N GLY A 60 -2.28 3.38 24.30
CA GLY A 60 -3.68 3.34 23.84
C GLY A 60 -3.86 2.65 22.48
N GLY A 61 -4.45 3.35 21.49
CA GLY A 61 -4.94 2.78 20.23
C GLY A 61 -3.90 2.16 19.28
N THR A 62 -2.60 2.34 19.52
CA THR A 62 -1.52 1.80 18.67
C THR A 62 -0.49 0.97 19.45
N ALA A 63 -0.82 0.55 20.66
CA ALA A 63 0.04 -0.31 21.48
C ALA A 63 0.43 -1.62 20.78
N ASP A 64 -0.44 -2.13 19.90
CA ASP A 64 -0.17 -3.31 19.08
C ASP A 64 0.93 -3.08 18.04
N THR A 65 0.85 -1.96 17.34
CA THR A 65 1.80 -1.57 16.29
C THR A 65 3.19 -1.34 16.87
N GLU A 66 3.29 -0.73 18.06
CA GLU A 66 4.55 -0.64 18.80
C GLU A 66 5.11 -2.03 19.12
N LEU A 67 4.29 -2.94 19.67
CA LEU A 67 4.74 -4.27 20.03
C LEU A 67 5.24 -5.05 18.80
N TRP A 68 4.55 -4.96 17.66
CA TRP A 68 4.99 -5.59 16.42
C TRP A 68 6.34 -5.05 15.94
N MET A 69 6.54 -3.73 15.99
CA MET A 69 7.83 -3.11 15.63
C MET A 69 8.94 -3.58 16.57
N ARG A 70 8.68 -3.59 17.89
CA ARG A 70 9.64 -4.06 18.89
C ARG A 70 10.03 -5.52 18.67
N ILE A 71 9.08 -6.41 18.35
CA ILE A 71 9.35 -7.81 18.03
C ILE A 71 10.28 -7.93 16.82
N VAL A 72 10.03 -7.20 15.74
CA VAL A 72 10.86 -7.29 14.52
C VAL A 72 12.24 -6.66 14.74
N CYS A 73 12.33 -5.58 15.52
CA CYS A 73 13.60 -4.97 15.93
C CYS A 73 14.50 -5.92 16.74
N GLU A 74 13.91 -6.88 17.45
CA GLU A 74 14.60 -7.96 18.17
C GLU A 74 14.97 -9.15 17.24
N ASN A 75 14.98 -8.92 15.91
CA ASN A 75 15.35 -9.88 14.86
C ASN A 75 14.40 -11.07 14.68
N PHE A 76 13.18 -11.01 15.21
CA PHE A 76 12.17 -12.01 14.89
C PHE A 76 11.60 -11.79 13.48
N SER A 77 11.45 -12.87 12.73
CA SER A 77 10.90 -12.85 11.37
C SER A 77 9.39 -13.08 11.37
N ALA A 78 8.66 -12.28 10.60
CA ALA A 78 7.24 -12.46 10.37
C ALA A 78 6.96 -13.48 9.25
N ARG A 79 5.80 -14.14 9.36
CA ARG A 79 5.24 -14.99 8.29
C ARG A 79 3.81 -14.56 8.02
N PHE A 80 3.53 -14.22 6.77
CA PHE A 80 2.21 -13.80 6.32
C PHE A 80 1.47 -14.95 5.65
N ILE A 81 0.21 -15.13 6.04
CA ILE A 81 -0.71 -16.09 5.43
C ILE A 81 -1.67 -15.28 4.55
N PRO A 82 -1.68 -15.47 3.21
CA PRO A 82 -2.49 -14.69 2.28
C PRO A 82 -3.97 -15.12 2.26
N GLU A 83 -4.54 -15.37 3.45
CA GLU A 83 -5.92 -15.82 3.64
C GLU A 83 -6.68 -14.87 4.56
N LYS A 84 -7.95 -14.62 4.25
CA LYS A 84 -8.83 -13.79 5.08
C LYS A 84 -9.43 -14.64 6.21
N LEU A 85 -8.67 -14.79 7.30
CA LEU A 85 -9.03 -15.67 8.43
C LEU A 85 -9.85 -15.02 9.55
N ALA A 86 -10.16 -13.72 9.44
CA ALA A 86 -10.95 -13.00 10.42
C ALA A 86 -11.76 -11.87 9.78
N TYR A 87 -12.90 -11.54 10.38
CA TYR A 87 -13.75 -10.41 10.00
C TYR A 87 -13.54 -9.24 10.96
N TYR A 88 -13.22 -8.06 10.43
CA TYR A 88 -13.13 -6.83 11.22
C TYR A 88 -14.29 -5.91 10.90
N ARG A 89 -15.16 -5.67 11.89
CA ARG A 89 -16.33 -4.82 11.74
C ARG A 89 -15.96 -3.35 11.90
N ILE A 90 -16.45 -2.53 10.98
CA ILE A 90 -16.28 -1.08 10.99
C ILE A 90 -17.59 -0.44 11.39
N HIS A 91 -17.53 0.41 12.40
CA HIS A 91 -18.65 1.23 12.87
C HIS A 91 -18.13 2.49 13.56
N ASP A 92 -19.02 3.46 13.76
CA ASP A 92 -18.67 4.82 14.19
C ASP A 92 -18.10 4.90 15.61
N THR A 93 -18.36 3.88 16.44
CA THR A 93 -17.83 3.79 17.81
C THR A 93 -16.50 3.03 17.92
N ASN A 94 -15.88 2.64 16.79
CA ASN A 94 -14.54 2.06 16.83
C ASN A 94 -13.54 3.08 17.38
N MET A 95 -12.66 2.63 18.27
CA MET A 95 -11.54 3.46 18.76
C MET A 95 -10.71 4.05 17.61
N SER A 96 -10.55 3.31 16.51
CA SER A 96 -9.84 3.76 15.31
C SER A 96 -10.57 4.85 14.52
N ALA A 97 -11.82 5.20 14.86
CA ALA A 97 -12.54 6.32 14.25
C ALA A 97 -12.06 7.68 14.79
N ASP A 98 -11.51 7.71 16.01
CA ASP A 98 -10.87 8.91 16.57
C ASP A 98 -9.50 9.12 15.92
N THR A 99 -9.49 9.85 14.82
CA THR A 99 -8.28 10.06 14.01
C THR A 99 -7.22 10.88 14.76
N ALA A 100 -7.63 11.83 15.60
CA ALA A 100 -6.69 12.63 16.38
C ALA A 100 -5.96 11.76 17.42
N HIS A 101 -6.71 10.94 18.16
CA HIS A 101 -6.13 9.98 19.10
C HIS A 101 -5.20 8.97 18.41
N MET A 102 -5.60 8.44 17.24
CA MET A 102 -4.78 7.50 16.48
C MET A 102 -3.47 8.12 16.00
N LEU A 103 -3.50 9.38 15.52
CA LEU A 103 -2.29 10.08 15.10
C LEU A 103 -1.33 10.34 16.27
N GLU A 104 -1.86 10.82 17.40
CA GLU A 104 -1.06 11.07 18.61
C GLU A 104 -0.36 9.79 19.10
N THR A 105 -1.13 8.70 19.23
CA THR A 105 -0.60 7.44 19.73
C THR A 105 0.40 6.82 18.74
N GLN A 106 0.15 6.92 17.43
CA GLN A 106 1.09 6.49 16.41
C GLN A 106 2.43 7.24 16.51
N GLN A 107 2.40 8.56 16.74
CA GLN A 107 3.61 9.35 16.92
C GLN A 107 4.37 8.88 18.16
N ARG A 108 3.70 8.68 19.29
CA ARG A 108 4.32 8.17 20.53
C ARG A 108 4.94 6.78 20.36
N ALA A 109 4.26 5.88 19.63
CA ALA A 109 4.79 4.56 19.30
C ALA A 109 6.06 4.66 18.45
N LEU A 110 6.09 5.54 17.45
CA LEU A 110 7.28 5.79 16.64
C LEU A 110 8.42 6.38 17.47
N ASP A 111 8.14 7.37 18.33
CA ASP A 111 9.14 7.97 19.22
C ASP A 111 9.79 6.92 20.13
N ALA A 112 8.98 6.02 20.70
CA ALA A 112 9.47 4.91 21.52
C ALA A 112 10.40 3.97 20.74
N ILE A 113 10.00 3.56 19.54
CA ILE A 113 10.78 2.64 18.70
C ILE A 113 12.05 3.30 18.16
N VAL A 114 11.99 4.57 17.73
CA VAL A 114 13.18 5.32 17.27
C VAL A 114 14.18 5.50 18.39
N THR A 115 13.70 5.84 19.59
CA THR A 115 14.57 6.01 20.77
C THR A 115 15.26 4.70 21.15
N ARG A 116 14.52 3.59 21.13
CA ARG A 116 15.03 2.28 21.57
C ARG A 116 15.86 1.55 20.50
N TYR A 117 15.51 1.71 19.21
CA TYR A 117 16.11 0.97 18.10
C TYR A 117 16.53 1.87 16.92
N PRO A 118 17.32 2.94 17.15
CA PRO A 118 17.59 3.95 16.13
C PRO A 118 18.22 3.38 14.86
N HIS A 119 19.14 2.42 14.97
CA HIS A 119 19.79 1.80 13.81
C HIS A 119 18.85 0.89 13.00
N ARG A 120 17.92 0.19 13.66
CA ARG A 120 16.91 -0.63 12.96
C ARG A 120 15.97 0.25 12.16
N VAL A 121 15.50 1.34 12.76
CA VAL A 121 14.65 2.31 12.07
C VAL A 121 15.40 2.98 10.92
N ALA A 122 16.66 3.40 11.12
CA ALA A 122 17.46 4.00 10.06
C ALA A 122 17.63 3.05 8.85
N SER A 123 17.90 1.77 9.09
CA SER A 123 18.00 0.76 8.02
C SER A 123 16.66 0.60 7.29
N ALA A 124 15.56 0.46 8.03
CA ALA A 124 14.24 0.30 7.44
C ALA A 124 13.79 1.55 6.64
N LEU A 125 14.10 2.75 7.12
CA LEU A 125 13.87 4.00 6.38
C LEU A 125 14.72 4.07 5.12
N HIS A 126 15.99 3.65 5.17
CA HIS A 126 16.84 3.60 3.99
C HIS A 126 16.24 2.67 2.91
N GLU A 127 15.75 1.50 3.31
CA GLU A 127 15.05 0.58 2.40
C GLU A 127 13.80 1.21 1.78
N LEU A 128 12.97 1.90 2.58
CA LEU A 128 11.79 2.61 2.07
C LEU A 128 12.16 3.71 1.07
N ILE A 129 13.21 4.49 1.34
CA ILE A 129 13.69 5.56 0.45
C ILE A 129 14.16 4.97 -0.88
N CYS A 130 15.00 3.93 -0.83
CA CYS A 130 15.47 3.25 -2.04
C CYS A 130 14.31 2.67 -2.86
N GLU A 131 13.31 2.11 -2.19
CA GLU A 131 12.13 1.58 -2.83
C GLU A 131 11.29 2.67 -3.51
N HIS A 132 11.05 3.78 -2.81
CA HIS A 132 10.32 4.92 -3.37
C HIS A 132 11.00 5.47 -4.63
N GLN A 133 12.33 5.66 -4.58
CA GLN A 133 13.12 6.08 -5.73
C GLN A 133 13.07 5.08 -6.89
N ARG A 134 12.97 3.78 -6.61
CA ARG A 134 12.79 2.74 -7.63
C ARG A 134 11.44 2.88 -8.32
N VAL A 135 10.36 3.04 -7.55
CA VAL A 135 9.00 3.21 -8.08
C VAL A 135 8.90 4.48 -8.93
N ASP A 136 9.51 5.58 -8.51
CA ASP A 136 9.49 6.83 -9.28
C ASP A 136 10.19 6.70 -10.63
N ARG A 137 11.34 6.01 -10.67
CA ARG A 137 12.06 5.72 -11.91
C ARG A 137 11.24 4.83 -12.86
N ASP A 138 10.69 3.74 -12.34
CA ASP A 138 9.84 2.83 -13.12
C ASP A 138 8.60 3.57 -13.66
N SER A 139 8.01 4.45 -12.86
CA SER A 139 6.84 5.26 -13.24
C SER A 139 7.18 6.33 -14.27
N ALA A 140 8.36 6.93 -14.22
CA ALA A 140 8.84 7.84 -15.25
C ALA A 140 8.98 7.11 -16.60
N TRP A 141 9.62 5.94 -16.59
CA TRP A 141 9.76 5.11 -17.79
C TRP A 141 8.41 4.68 -18.37
N ALA A 142 7.47 4.24 -17.52
CA ALA A 142 6.12 3.88 -17.96
C ALA A 142 5.37 5.06 -18.61
N ARG A 143 5.47 6.26 -18.02
CA ARG A 143 4.87 7.48 -18.57
C ARG A 143 5.45 7.84 -19.94
N GLU A 144 6.76 7.71 -20.13
CA GLU A 144 7.40 7.93 -21.42
C GLU A 144 6.93 6.93 -22.49
N MET A 145 6.83 5.66 -22.13
CA MET A 145 6.35 4.60 -23.02
C MET A 145 4.90 4.84 -23.46
N ILE A 146 4.02 5.14 -22.51
CA ILE A 146 2.61 5.48 -22.78
C ILE A 146 2.53 6.70 -23.71
N ALA A 147 3.32 7.74 -23.45
CA ALA A 147 3.34 8.92 -24.30
C ALA A 147 3.84 8.62 -25.72
N ALA A 148 4.83 7.73 -25.88
CA ALA A 148 5.32 7.30 -27.19
C ALA A 148 4.27 6.53 -27.98
N GLN A 149 3.60 5.55 -27.36
CA GLN A 149 2.51 4.81 -27.97
C GLN A 149 1.34 5.72 -28.35
N GLN A 150 1.01 6.70 -27.50
CA GLN A 150 -0.05 7.67 -27.80
C GLN A 150 0.29 8.51 -29.03
N ARG A 151 1.54 8.95 -29.18
CA ARG A 151 2.00 9.68 -30.38
C ARG A 151 1.85 8.85 -31.66
N GLU A 152 2.16 7.55 -31.58
CA GLU A 152 2.02 6.62 -32.70
C GLU A 152 0.56 6.39 -33.07
N ILE A 153 -0.30 6.14 -32.07
CA ILE A 153 -1.76 6.03 -32.26
C ILE A 153 -2.32 7.28 -32.94
N ASP A 154 -1.93 8.48 -32.49
CA ASP A 154 -2.40 9.73 -33.07
C ASP A 154 -1.89 9.93 -34.50
N ALA A 155 -0.66 9.50 -34.81
CA ALA A 155 -0.12 9.53 -36.16
C ALA A 155 -0.89 8.58 -37.10
N LEU A 156 -1.18 7.36 -36.66
CA LEU A 156 -1.98 6.39 -37.40
C LEU A 156 -3.41 6.91 -37.64
N ARG A 157 -4.05 7.48 -36.63
CA ARG A 157 -5.37 8.13 -36.74
C ARG A 157 -5.36 9.25 -37.80
N ARG A 158 -4.36 10.14 -37.79
CA ARG A 158 -4.21 11.20 -38.80
C ARG A 158 -4.03 10.64 -40.21
N ALA A 159 -3.20 9.61 -40.36
CA ALA A 159 -2.97 8.96 -41.66
C ALA A 159 -4.24 8.31 -42.20
N LEU A 160 -5.01 7.62 -41.35
CA LEU A 160 -6.27 7.00 -41.70
C LEU A 160 -7.31 8.04 -42.15
N ASN A 161 -7.44 9.14 -41.39
CA ASN A 161 -8.35 10.24 -41.74
C ASN A 161 -7.96 10.88 -43.08
N THR A 162 -6.66 11.07 -43.34
CA THR A 162 -6.17 11.65 -44.60
C THR A 162 -6.43 10.72 -45.80
N ARG A 163 -6.28 9.40 -45.61
CA ARG A 163 -6.63 8.38 -46.63
C ARG A 163 -8.14 8.29 -46.85
N GLY A 164 -8.95 8.34 -45.80
CA GLY A 164 -10.41 8.39 -45.89
C GLY A 164 -10.91 9.60 -46.68
N VAL A 165 -10.32 10.79 -46.44
CA VAL A 165 -10.59 12.01 -47.21
C VAL A 165 -10.17 11.88 -48.68
N ARG A 166 -9.02 11.26 -48.99
CA ARG A 166 -8.61 11.00 -50.38
C ARG A 166 -9.51 10.01 -51.10
N LEU A 167 -9.93 8.93 -50.44
CA LEU A 167 -10.85 7.93 -51.00
C LEU A 167 -12.24 8.52 -51.26
N ALA A 168 -12.73 9.39 -50.38
CA ALA A 168 -13.99 10.13 -50.58
C ALA A 168 -13.90 11.11 -51.76
N ARG A 169 -12.79 11.87 -51.89
CA ARG A 169 -12.56 12.78 -53.03
C ARG A 169 -12.42 12.03 -54.36
N ALA A 170 -11.80 10.84 -54.38
CA ALA A 170 -11.64 10.04 -55.59
C ALA A 170 -12.97 9.46 -56.11
N ARG A 171 -13.98 9.25 -55.25
CA ARG A 171 -15.32 8.81 -55.66
C ARG A 171 -16.24 9.95 -56.11
N GLY A 172 -15.90 11.21 -55.84
CA GLY A 172 -16.71 12.38 -56.21
C GLY A 172 -16.42 12.98 -57.59
N GLY A 173 -15.51 12.40 -58.38
CA GLY A 173 -15.09 12.94 -59.67
C GLY A 173 -15.57 12.12 -60.86
N LYS A 174 -16.84 12.26 -61.26
CA LYS A 174 -17.34 12.17 -62.64
C LYS A 174 -18.87 12.35 -62.69
N MET A 175 -19.32 13.52 -63.14
CA MET A 175 -20.28 13.68 -64.26
C MET A 175 -20.56 15.17 -64.51
N VAL A 176 -19.89 15.75 -65.52
CA VAL A 176 -20.44 16.83 -66.34
C VAL A 176 -20.01 16.56 -67.78
N ALA A 177 -20.97 16.36 -68.67
CA ALA A 177 -21.17 17.18 -69.86
C ALA A 177 -22.42 16.69 -70.61
N ALA A 178 -23.27 17.66 -70.92
CA ALA A 178 -24.42 17.55 -71.82
C ALA A 178 -23.96 17.44 -73.28
#